data_AF-A0A1L9B5U8-F1
#
_entry.id   AF-A0A1L9B5U8-F1
#
_cell.length_a   1.000
_cell.length_b   1.000
_cell.length_c   1.000
_cell.angle_alpha   90.00
_cell.angle_beta   90.00
_cell.angle_gamma   90.00
#
_symmetry.space_group_name_H-M   'P 1'
#
loop_
_entity.id
_entity.type
_entity.pdbx_description
1 polymer ?
#
loop_
_entity_poly.entity_id
_entity_poly.type
_entity_poly.pdbx_seq_one_letter_code
_entity_poly.pdbx_strand_id
1 'polypeptide(L)'
;MKLGRAARFSSLLERYYGRLRREVRETGELYQLLARVARRQPLTPEERRRMRAQLIDLAKVLPALAIFAAPGGMLLLIALGKVLPFSLLPSAFQEDPPAPPQPAPQPVPAPRADEPARREVG
;
A
#
# COMPACT_ATOMS: atom_id res chain seq x y z
N MET A 1 -13.14 38.99 -26.88
CA MET A 1 -13.36 37.53 -26.78
C MET A 1 -12.46 36.77 -25.78
N LYS A 2 -11.89 37.39 -24.72
CA LYS A 2 -11.02 36.70 -23.74
C LYS A 2 -11.74 36.29 -22.43
N LEU A 3 -12.76 37.04 -22.00
CA LEU A 3 -13.50 36.78 -20.75
C LEU A 3 -14.30 35.46 -20.74
N GLY A 4 -14.94 35.09 -21.84
CA GLY A 4 -15.76 33.86 -21.91
C GLY A 4 -14.96 32.55 -21.89
N ARG A 5 -13.67 32.57 -22.28
CA ARG A 5 -12.82 31.36 -22.20
C ARG A 5 -12.36 31.09 -20.78
N ALA A 6 -11.96 32.13 -20.05
CA ALA A 6 -11.55 32.02 -18.65
C ALA A 6 -12.72 31.56 -17.75
N ALA A 7 -13.91 32.13 -17.92
CA ALA A 7 -15.10 31.73 -17.16
C ALA A 7 -15.56 30.29 -17.46
N ARG A 8 -15.44 29.83 -18.70
CA ARG A 8 -15.70 28.41 -19.04
C ARG A 8 -14.67 27.48 -18.42
N PHE A 9 -13.39 27.88 -18.46
CA PHE A 9 -12.30 27.12 -17.86
C PHE A 9 -12.43 27.01 -16.33
N SER A 10 -12.73 28.11 -15.64
CA SER A 10 -12.99 28.09 -14.20
C SER A 10 -14.19 27.19 -13.85
N SER A 11 -15.29 27.29 -14.63
CA SER A 11 -16.46 26.41 -14.41
C SER A 11 -16.14 24.91 -14.64
N LEU A 12 -15.23 24.61 -15.58
CA LEU A 12 -14.77 23.24 -15.80
C LEU A 12 -13.94 22.77 -14.62
N LEU A 13 -12.94 23.56 -14.21
CA LEU A 13 -12.09 23.27 -13.06
C LEU A 13 -12.90 23.04 -11.79
N GLU A 14 -13.90 23.89 -11.53
CA GLU A 14 -14.75 23.76 -10.35
C GLU A 14 -15.57 22.46 -10.37
N ARG A 15 -16.12 22.08 -11.54
CA ARG A 15 -16.80 20.79 -11.72
C ARG A 15 -15.85 19.60 -11.55
N TYR A 16 -14.65 19.66 -12.12
CA TYR A 16 -13.65 18.59 -11.98
C TYR A 16 -13.18 18.45 -10.54
N TYR A 17 -12.93 19.56 -9.86
CA TYR A 17 -12.53 19.59 -8.46
C TYR A 17 -13.63 19.05 -7.54
N GLY A 18 -14.90 19.38 -7.81
CA GLY A 18 -16.04 18.80 -7.10
C GLY A 18 -16.12 17.28 -7.26
N ARG A 19 -15.89 16.74 -8.47
CA ARG A 19 -15.82 15.29 -8.72
C ARG A 19 -14.64 14.67 -8.00
N LEU A 20 -13.44 15.25 -8.11
CA LEU A 20 -12.25 14.75 -7.45
C LEU A 20 -12.42 14.68 -5.92
N ARG A 21 -12.98 15.72 -5.30
CA ARG A 21 -13.27 15.74 -3.86
C ARG A 21 -14.22 14.61 -3.46
N ARG A 22 -15.22 14.32 -4.29
CA ARG A 22 -16.15 13.20 -4.06
C ARG A 22 -15.42 11.86 -4.14
N GLU A 23 -14.65 11.63 -5.21
CA GLU A 23 -13.87 10.40 -5.40
C GLU A 23 -12.88 10.16 -4.26
N VAL A 24 -12.19 11.21 -3.79
CA VAL A 24 -11.28 11.13 -2.64
C VAL A 24 -12.01 10.70 -1.36
N ARG A 25 -13.23 11.22 -1.13
CA ARG A 25 -14.04 10.83 0.02
C ARG A 25 -14.49 9.38 -0.06
N GLU A 26 -14.95 8.93 -1.24
CA GLU A 26 -15.38 7.56 -1.47
C GLU A 26 -14.21 6.56 -1.34
N THR A 27 -13.05 6.89 -1.92
CA THR A 27 -11.80 6.14 -1.74
C THR A 27 -11.37 6.06 -0.26
N GLY A 28 -11.58 7.15 0.49
CA GLY A 28 -11.34 7.20 1.93
C GLY A 28 -12.24 6.26 2.74
N GLU A 29 -13.50 6.08 2.35
CA GLU A 29 -14.41 5.11 2.97
C GLU A 29 -13.89 3.68 2.77
N LEU A 30 -13.50 3.31 1.54
CA LEU A 30 -12.91 1.99 1.29
C LEU A 30 -11.65 1.75 2.12
N TYR A 31 -10.76 2.76 2.22
CA TYR A 31 -9.57 2.67 3.07
C TYR A 31 -9.93 2.37 4.54
N GLN A 32 -10.93 3.07 5.09
CA GLN A 32 -11.39 2.84 6.45
C GLN A 32 -11.95 1.43 6.63
N LEU A 33 -12.76 0.95 5.69
CA LEU A 33 -13.33 -0.41 5.73
C LEU A 33 -12.23 -1.47 5.64
N LEU A 34 -11.23 -1.28 4.77
CA LEU A 34 -10.06 -2.16 4.68
C LEU A 34 -9.24 -2.16 5.97
N ALA A 35 -8.99 -1.00 6.57
CA ALA A 35 -8.26 -0.88 7.84
C ALA A 35 -8.99 -1.59 8.99
N ARG A 36 -10.33 -1.49 9.05
CA ARG A 36 -11.15 -2.23 10.02
C ARG A 36 -11.01 -3.74 9.83
N VAL A 37 -11.06 -4.22 8.59
CA VAL A 37 -10.85 -5.65 8.27
C VAL A 37 -9.44 -6.10 8.65
N ALA A 38 -8.40 -5.32 8.34
CA ALA A 38 -7.01 -5.63 8.71
C ALA A 38 -6.84 -5.75 10.24
N ARG A 39 -7.57 -4.95 11.01
CA ARG A 39 -7.63 -4.98 12.48
C ARG A 39 -8.62 -6.01 13.04
N ARG A 40 -9.17 -6.89 12.21
CA ARG A 40 -10.18 -7.92 12.56
C ARG A 40 -11.44 -7.37 13.21
N GLN A 41 -11.80 -6.12 12.93
CA GLN A 41 -13.03 -5.50 13.42
C GLN A 41 -14.23 -5.96 12.57
N PRO A 42 -15.39 -6.22 13.19
CA PRO A 42 -16.57 -6.64 12.45
C PRO A 42 -17.07 -5.50 11.55
N LEU A 43 -17.54 -5.87 10.36
CA LEU A 43 -18.26 -5.00 9.44
C LEU A 43 -19.72 -5.44 9.38
N THR A 44 -20.64 -4.48 9.28
CA THR A 44 -22.04 -4.79 9.00
C THR A 44 -22.19 -5.41 7.60
N PRO A 45 -23.29 -6.13 7.33
CA PRO A 45 -23.57 -6.63 5.98
C PRO A 45 -23.55 -5.52 4.91
N GLU A 46 -24.05 -4.33 5.24
CA GLU A 46 -24.10 -3.15 4.37
C GLU A 46 -22.69 -2.63 4.05
N GLU A 47 -21.86 -2.46 5.09
CA GLU A 47 -20.47 -2.03 4.95
C GLU A 47 -19.66 -3.00 4.10
N ARG A 48 -19.83 -4.30 4.34
CA ARG A 48 -19.18 -5.35 3.54
C ARG A 48 -19.62 -5.33 2.08
N ARG A 49 -20.90 -5.05 1.80
CA ARG A 49 -21.42 -4.90 0.42
C ARG A 49 -20.78 -3.70 -0.28
N ARG A 50 -20.69 -2.54 0.38
CA ARG A 50 -20.05 -1.33 -0.18
C ARG A 50 -18.56 -1.54 -0.44
N MET A 51 -17.84 -2.12 0.51
CA MET A 51 -16.42 -2.46 0.35
C MET A 51 -16.18 -3.36 -0.87
N ARG A 52 -17.00 -4.42 -1.02
CA ARG A 52 -16.90 -5.34 -2.18
C ARG A 52 -17.16 -4.63 -3.50
N ALA A 53 -18.18 -3.76 -3.56
CA ALA A 53 -18.48 -3.00 -4.77
C ALA A 53 -17.30 -2.13 -5.21
N GLN A 54 -16.70 -1.38 -4.28
CA GLN A 54 -15.56 -0.52 -4.59
C GLN A 54 -14.30 -1.31 -4.98
N LEU A 55 -14.05 -2.48 -4.36
CA LEU A 55 -12.95 -3.37 -4.77
C LEU A 55 -13.17 -3.95 -6.18
N ILE A 56 -14.41 -4.27 -6.55
CA ILE A 56 -14.75 -4.73 -7.91
C ILE A 56 -14.48 -3.61 -8.92
N ASP A 57 -14.81 -2.36 -8.57
CA ASP A 57 -14.55 -1.23 -9.46
C ASP A 57 -13.05 -0.96 -9.64
N LEU A 58 -12.24 -1.10 -8.59
CA LEU A 58 -10.77 -1.09 -8.72
C LEU A 58 -10.26 -2.25 -9.59
N ALA A 59 -10.81 -3.45 -9.43
CA ALA A 59 -10.44 -4.60 -10.25
C ALA A 59 -10.78 -4.40 -11.73
N LYS A 60 -11.80 -3.58 -12.08
CA LYS A 60 -12.10 -3.21 -13.48
C LYS A 60 -11.07 -2.26 -14.08
N VAL A 61 -10.33 -1.50 -13.27
CA VAL A 61 -9.27 -0.59 -13.73
C VAL A 61 -7.96 -1.35 -14.03
N LEU A 62 -7.68 -2.43 -13.31
CA LEU A 62 -6.44 -3.22 -13.47
C LEU A 62 -6.23 -3.79 -14.90
N PRO A 63 -7.25 -4.33 -15.61
CA PRO A 63 -7.11 -4.75 -17.00
C PRO A 63 -6.67 -3.62 -17.92
N ALA A 64 -7.20 -2.41 -17.75
CA ALA A 64 -6.78 -1.26 -18.56
C ALA A 64 -5.32 -0.88 -18.26
N LEU A 65 -4.89 -0.94 -17.00
CA LEU A 65 -3.50 -0.71 -16.62
C LEU A 65 -2.56 -1.79 -17.18
N ALA A 66 -2.97 -3.05 -17.17
CA ALA A 66 -2.22 -4.17 -17.73
C ALA A 66 -2.10 -4.05 -19.26
N ILE A 67 -3.18 -3.68 -19.95
CA ILE A 67 -3.19 -3.40 -21.40
C ILE A 67 -2.41 -2.13 -21.71
N PHE A 68 -2.31 -1.15 -20.81
CA PHE A 68 -1.41 -0.03 -21.03
C PHE A 68 0.04 -0.48 -20.89
N ALA A 69 0.37 -1.24 -19.83
CA ALA A 69 1.72 -1.73 -19.56
C ALA A 69 2.26 -2.71 -20.61
N ALA A 70 1.47 -3.70 -21.07
CA ALA A 70 1.98 -4.79 -21.91
C ALA A 70 2.43 -4.40 -23.34
N PRO A 71 1.76 -3.51 -24.10
CA PRO A 71 2.15 -3.14 -25.46
C PRO A 71 3.01 -1.87 -25.55
N GLY A 72 2.95 -0.93 -24.58
CA GLY A 72 3.67 0.36 -24.68
C GLY A 72 4.06 1.01 -23.36
N GLY A 73 3.30 0.76 -22.29
CA GLY A 73 3.55 1.30 -20.97
C GLY A 73 4.82 0.73 -20.33
N MET A 74 5.20 -0.52 -20.60
CA MET A 74 6.45 -1.09 -20.09
C MET A 74 7.67 -0.37 -20.66
N LEU A 75 7.68 -0.10 -21.97
CA LEU A 75 8.75 0.67 -22.60
C LEU A 75 8.82 2.09 -22.04
N LEU A 76 7.66 2.73 -21.84
CA LEU A 76 7.57 4.05 -21.20
C LEU A 76 8.07 4.02 -19.74
N LEU A 77 7.69 3.02 -18.95
CA LEU A 77 8.12 2.85 -17.56
C LEU A 77 9.63 2.60 -17.48
N ILE A 78 10.18 1.77 -18.38
CA ILE A 78 11.64 1.54 -18.48
C ILE A 78 12.37 2.84 -18.84
N ALA A 79 11.86 3.60 -19.82
CA ALA A 79 12.47 4.87 -20.21
C ALA A 79 12.42 5.89 -19.07
N LEU A 80 11.28 5.99 -18.39
CA LEU A 80 11.08 6.89 -17.26
C LEU A 80 11.99 6.53 -16.07
N GLY A 81 12.15 5.24 -15.77
CA GLY A 81 13.03 4.77 -14.70
C GLY A 81 14.51 5.09 -14.93
N LYS A 82 14.92 5.30 -16.20
CA LYS A 82 16.28 5.75 -16.53
C LYS A 82 16.48 7.25 -16.41
N VAL A 83 15.43 8.06 -16.55
CA VAL A 83 15.51 9.53 -16.59
C VAL A 83 15.26 10.15 -15.21
N LEU A 84 14.44 9.50 -14.37
CA LEU A 84 14.10 10.05 -13.06
C LEU A 84 15.19 9.80 -12.02
N PRO A 85 15.48 10.79 -11.15
CA PRO A 85 16.47 10.66 -10.08
C PRO A 85 15.92 9.93 -8.84
N PHE A 86 14.73 9.32 -8.92
CA PHE A 86 14.07 8.63 -7.82
C PHE A 86 13.41 7.33 -8.29
N SER A 87 13.25 6.36 -7.38
CA SER A 87 12.66 5.06 -7.69
C SER A 87 11.20 5.20 -8.12
N LEU A 88 10.84 4.51 -9.21
CA LEU A 88 9.46 4.37 -9.66
C LEU A 88 8.66 3.37 -8.81
N LEU A 89 9.32 2.56 -7.97
CA LEU A 89 8.65 1.61 -7.09
C LEU A 89 8.02 2.35 -5.90
N PRO A 90 6.78 2.02 -5.52
CA PRO A 90 6.19 2.60 -4.32
C PRO A 90 7.01 2.22 -3.09
N SER A 91 7.13 3.13 -2.13
CA SER A 91 8.01 2.97 -0.96
C SER A 91 7.79 1.67 -0.18
N ALA A 92 6.56 1.15 -0.14
CA ALA A 92 6.25 -0.12 0.53
C ALA A 92 6.83 -1.37 -0.17
N PHE A 93 7.31 -1.25 -1.40
CA PHE A 93 7.95 -2.32 -2.17
C PHE A 93 9.47 -2.15 -2.25
N GLN A 94 10.03 -1.15 -1.60
CA GLN A 94 11.47 -0.98 -1.49
C GLN A 94 11.96 -1.91 -0.36
N GLU A 95 13.02 -2.69 -0.62
CA GLU A 95 13.61 -3.56 0.40
C GLU A 95 14.30 -2.72 1.47
N ASP A 96 14.05 -3.03 2.73
CA ASP A 96 14.79 -2.43 3.84
C ASP A 96 16.22 -2.98 3.86
N PRO A 97 17.22 -2.14 4.17
CA PRO A 97 18.59 -2.63 4.37
C PRO A 97 18.62 -3.67 5.50
N PRO A 98 19.50 -4.69 5.40
CA PRO A 98 19.58 -5.75 6.41
C PRO A 98 19.84 -5.16 7.79
N ALA A 99 19.08 -5.63 8.78
CA ALA A 99 19.26 -5.21 10.17
C ALA A 99 20.71 -5.47 10.63
N PRO A 100 21.30 -4.58 11.45
CA PRO A 100 22.63 -4.79 11.99
C PRO A 100 22.71 -6.12 12.75
N PRO A 101 23.88 -6.79 12.74
CA PRO A 101 24.05 -8.06 13.41
C PRO A 101 23.70 -7.94 14.88
N GLN A 102 22.81 -8.81 15.36
CA GLN A 102 22.47 -8.85 16.77
C GLN A 102 23.74 -9.22 17.56
N PRO A 103 24.02 -8.55 18.69
CA PRO A 103 25.15 -8.91 19.52
C PRO A 103 25.02 -10.37 19.94
N ALA A 104 26.13 -11.10 19.91
CA ALA A 104 26.14 -12.53 20.20
C ALA A 104 25.45 -12.81 21.54
N PRO A 105 24.68 -13.91 21.66
CA PRO A 105 24.14 -14.33 22.94
C PRO A 105 25.31 -14.44 23.92
N GLN A 106 25.22 -13.76 25.07
CA GLN A 106 26.26 -13.89 26.07
C GLN A 106 26.36 -15.36 26.48
N PRO A 107 27.57 -15.95 26.56
CA PRO A 107 27.73 -17.35 26.89
C PRO A 107 27.07 -17.60 28.25
N VAL A 108 26.11 -18.53 28.27
CA VAL A 108 25.53 -19.04 29.51
C VAL A 108 26.69 -19.60 30.33
N PRO A 109 26.92 -19.12 31.58
CA PRO A 109 28.04 -19.60 32.37
C PRO A 109 27.92 -21.12 32.54
N ALA A 110 29.01 -21.83 32.24
CA ALA A 110 29.01 -23.29 32.30
C ALA A 110 28.64 -23.77 33.71
N PRO A 111 27.84 -24.85 33.83
CA PRO A 111 27.56 -25.47 35.12
C PRO A 111 28.89 -25.89 35.77
N ARG A 112 29.04 -25.58 37.06
CA ARG A 112 30.30 -25.85 37.79
C ARG A 112 30.50 -27.37 37.88
N ALA A 113 31.72 -27.81 37.64
CA ALA A 113 32.09 -29.23 37.59
C ALA A 113 31.84 -29.97 38.92
N ASP A 114 31.73 -29.22 40.01
CA ASP A 114 31.49 -29.74 41.35
C ASP A 114 30.00 -29.96 41.64
N GLU A 115 29.10 -29.63 40.70
CA GLU A 115 27.69 -29.93 40.83
C GLU A 115 27.49 -31.44 40.62
N PRO A 116 27.29 -32.25 41.68
CA PRO A 116 27.13 -33.67 41.51
C PRO A 116 25.87 -33.88 40.67
N ALA A 117 26.01 -34.61 39.57
CA ALA A 117 24.90 -34.96 38.68
C ALA A 117 23.74 -35.43 39.56
N ARG A 118 22.70 -34.58 39.65
CA ARG A 118 21.48 -34.95 40.36
C ARG A 118 21.01 -36.22 39.69
N ARG A 119 21.17 -37.36 40.37
CA ARG A 119 20.63 -38.64 39.93
C ARG A 119 19.13 -38.40 39.80
N GLU A 120 18.65 -38.31 38.57
CA GLU A 120 17.23 -38.42 38.28
C GLU A 120 16.83 -39.85 38.64
N VAL A 121 16.41 -40.03 39.89
CA VAL A 121 15.69 -41.21 40.35
C VAL A 121 14.23 -40.94 40.05
N GLY A 122 13.65 -41.74 39.14
CA GLY A 122 12.23 -42.11 39.10
C GLY A 122 11.22 -40.99 38.94
#